data_AF-A0A177AZD7-F1
#
_entry.id   AF-A0A177AZD7-F1
#
_cell.length_a   1.000
_cell.length_b   1.000
_cell.length_c   1.000
_cell.angle_alpha   90.00
_cell.angle_beta   90.00
_cell.angle_gamma   90.00
#
_symmetry.space_group_name_H-M   'P 1'
#
loop_
_entity.id
_entity.type
_entity.pdbx_description
1 polymer ?
#
loop_
_entity_poly.entity_id
_entity_poly.type
_entity_poly.pdbx_seq_one_letter_code
_entity_poly.pdbx_strand_id
1 'polypeptide(L)'
;MIRRNSLSRGFVEKNQDIFADDEILYHPKHYYFEICWEVVNRVGGIYTVLRTKADQMLSELKNKYFMVGPYYQDKVVQEVEFCAPPILINSVIQILSKHGIKIYFGRWLIDITGVAPYVILVDVGSAAYKLDEWKGKLWNHSISGSATFVLYRDYFDICGLNNNINNIISIK
;
A
#
# COMPACT_ATOMS: atom_id res chain seq x y z
N MET A 1 5.82 -58.40 32.43
CA MET A 1 5.33 -57.21 31.71
C MET A 1 5.94 -55.99 32.37
N ILE A 2 6.86 -55.30 31.69
CA ILE A 2 7.86 -54.43 32.34
C ILE A 2 7.30 -53.02 32.64
N ARG A 3 7.72 -52.46 33.79
CA ARG A 3 7.28 -51.16 34.33
C ARG A 3 8.19 -50.00 33.89
N ARG A 4 7.62 -48.79 33.94
CA ARG A 4 8.21 -47.44 34.15
C ARG A 4 9.74 -47.35 34.33
N ASN A 5 10.39 -46.38 33.67
CA ASN A 5 10.93 -45.20 34.39
C ASN A 5 11.45 -44.06 33.48
N SER A 6 11.81 -42.95 34.14
CA SER A 6 12.05 -41.60 33.61
C SER A 6 13.53 -41.20 33.52
N LEU A 7 13.81 -40.20 32.66
CA LEU A 7 14.84 -39.15 32.80
C LEU A 7 16.33 -39.52 33.00
N SER A 8 17.19 -39.10 32.07
CA SER A 8 18.42 -38.34 32.39
C SER A 8 18.99 -37.60 31.16
N ARG A 9 19.72 -36.50 31.43
CA ARG A 9 20.34 -35.58 30.44
C ARG A 9 21.64 -36.16 29.86
N GLY A 10 21.99 -35.76 28.63
CA GLY A 10 23.32 -35.89 28.02
C GLY A 10 23.46 -34.96 26.81
N PHE A 11 24.52 -34.16 26.76
CA PHE A 11 24.78 -33.08 25.79
C PHE A 11 26.20 -33.28 25.21
N VAL A 12 26.52 -32.70 24.03
CA VAL A 12 27.86 -32.69 23.37
C VAL A 12 28.27 -34.04 22.74
N GLU A 13 28.80 -34.22 21.51
CA GLU A 13 29.01 -33.45 20.25
C GLU A 13 29.38 -34.50 19.14
N LYS A 14 29.80 -34.26 17.87
CA LYS A 14 30.17 -33.06 17.08
C LYS A 14 29.96 -33.31 15.57
N ASN A 15 29.76 -32.25 14.77
CA ASN A 15 30.07 -32.04 13.33
C ASN A 15 29.17 -30.89 12.82
N GLN A 16 29.39 -29.67 13.30
CA GLN A 16 30.29 -28.67 12.71
C GLN A 16 30.01 -28.28 11.24
N ASP A 17 29.28 -27.16 11.15
CA ASP A 17 29.71 -25.93 10.48
C ASP A 17 29.85 -25.90 8.94
N ILE A 18 28.79 -25.43 8.28
CA ILE A 18 28.91 -24.21 7.44
C ILE A 18 27.77 -23.27 7.83
N PHE A 19 28.11 -22.18 8.52
CA PHE A 19 27.15 -21.14 8.92
C PHE A 19 26.90 -20.14 7.79
N ALA A 20 25.64 -19.72 7.63
CA ALA A 20 25.28 -18.35 7.27
C ALA A 20 23.84 -18.05 7.73
N ASP A 21 23.76 -17.28 8.81
CA ASP A 21 22.70 -16.33 9.16
C ASP A 21 21.32 -16.85 9.60
N ASP A 22 21.19 -16.89 10.94
CA ASP A 22 19.96 -16.77 11.72
C ASP A 22 19.18 -15.46 11.42
N GLU A 23 18.61 -15.27 10.22
CA GLU A 23 17.77 -14.09 9.97
C GLU A 23 16.59 -14.23 8.97
N ILE A 24 16.03 -15.44 8.76
CA ILE A 24 14.70 -15.55 8.14
C ILE A 24 13.60 -15.29 9.18
N LEU A 25 13.64 -14.05 9.66
CA LEU A 25 12.72 -13.43 10.61
C LEU A 25 11.28 -13.52 10.10
N TYR A 26 10.34 -13.57 11.05
CA TYR A 26 8.89 -13.63 10.87
C TYR A 26 8.32 -12.34 10.23
N HIS A 27 8.71 -12.04 8.98
CA HIS A 27 8.36 -10.79 8.32
C HIS A 27 6.86 -10.79 7.96
N PRO A 28 6.06 -9.86 8.51
CA PRO A 28 4.65 -9.78 8.15
C PRO A 28 4.49 -9.46 6.65
N LYS A 29 3.37 -9.88 6.07
CA LYS A 29 3.02 -9.57 4.66
C LYS A 29 2.63 -8.10 4.52
N HIS A 30 3.59 -7.20 4.69
CA HIS A 30 3.41 -5.77 4.51
C HIS A 30 3.17 -5.43 3.04
N TYR A 31 2.18 -4.57 2.81
CA TYR A 31 1.93 -3.90 1.55
C TYR A 31 2.37 -2.44 1.69
N TYR A 32 2.98 -1.89 0.65
CA TYR A 32 3.55 -0.55 0.64
C TYR A 32 2.77 0.32 -0.33
N PHE A 33 2.24 1.44 0.17
CA PHE A 33 1.41 2.38 -0.59
C PHE A 33 2.06 3.76 -0.60
N GLU A 34 2.56 4.19 -1.75
CA GLU A 34 3.12 5.53 -1.95
C GLU A 34 2.09 6.44 -2.59
N ILE A 35 1.57 7.41 -1.81
CA ILE A 35 0.47 8.29 -2.23
C ILE A 35 1.05 9.64 -2.64
N CYS A 36 0.81 10.07 -3.89
CA CYS A 36 1.24 11.41 -4.32
C CYS A 36 0.36 11.96 -5.46
N TRP A 37 0.21 13.28 -5.48
CA TRP A 37 -0.50 14.04 -6.52
C TRP A 37 0.10 13.88 -7.93
N GLU A 38 1.40 13.59 -8.02
CA GLU A 38 2.13 13.46 -9.28
C GLU A 38 2.25 12.00 -9.80
N VAL A 39 1.61 11.02 -9.13
CA VAL A 39 1.48 9.64 -9.65
C VAL A 39 0.65 9.68 -10.93
N VAL A 40 1.24 9.27 -12.07
CA VAL A 40 0.63 9.36 -13.41
C VAL A 40 0.22 10.80 -13.80
N ASN A 41 0.81 11.82 -13.17
CA ASN A 41 0.44 13.21 -13.39
C ASN A 41 1.66 14.12 -13.35
N ARG A 42 2.26 14.36 -14.52
CA ARG A 42 3.46 15.18 -14.66
C ARG A 42 3.15 16.66 -14.44
N VAL A 43 3.38 17.15 -13.22
CA VAL A 43 3.23 18.57 -12.85
C VAL A 43 4.58 19.24 -12.63
N GLY A 44 5.52 18.58 -11.95
CA GLY A 44 6.79 19.17 -11.56
C GLY A 44 7.90 18.16 -11.30
N GLY A 45 8.74 18.46 -10.32
CA GLY A 45 9.91 17.64 -9.98
C GLY A 45 9.57 16.33 -9.26
N ILE A 46 8.43 16.25 -8.58
CA ILE A 46 8.07 15.07 -7.78
C ILE A 46 7.77 13.89 -8.71
N TYR A 47 7.12 14.11 -9.86
CA TYR A 47 6.97 13.10 -10.91
C TYR A 47 8.29 12.40 -11.27
N THR A 48 9.38 13.17 -11.41
CA THR A 48 10.72 12.64 -11.72
C THR A 48 11.27 11.82 -10.55
N VAL A 49 11.13 12.32 -9.31
CA VAL A 49 11.55 11.61 -8.08
C VAL A 49 10.79 10.29 -7.92
N LEU A 50 9.48 10.28 -8.18
CA LEU A 50 8.66 9.07 -8.16
C LEU A 50 9.12 8.07 -9.23
N ARG A 51 9.36 8.50 -10.47
CA ARG A 51 9.86 7.62 -11.54
C ARG A 51 11.23 7.00 -11.20
N THR A 52 12.18 7.77 -10.66
CA THR A 52 13.52 7.23 -10.31
C THR A 52 13.51 6.36 -9.06
N LYS A 53 12.67 6.69 -8.07
CA LYS A 53 12.52 5.88 -6.84
C LYS A 53 11.77 4.57 -7.09
N ALA A 54 10.75 4.56 -7.94
CA ALA A 54 9.91 3.40 -8.20
C ALA A 54 10.72 2.17 -8.63
N ASP A 55 11.79 2.36 -9.41
CA ASP A 55 12.69 1.29 -9.85
C ASP A 55 13.37 0.57 -8.67
N GLN A 56 13.94 1.34 -7.74
CA GLN A 56 14.54 0.82 -6.51
C GLN A 56 13.50 0.06 -5.68
N MET A 57 12.32 0.66 -5.46
CA MET A 57 11.23 0.05 -4.68
C MET A 57 10.72 -1.26 -5.32
N LEU A 58 10.70 -1.35 -6.66
CA LEU A 58 10.29 -2.57 -7.37
C LEU A 58 11.27 -3.71 -7.23
N SER A 59 12.58 -3.42 -7.19
CA SER A 59 13.61 -4.45 -6.99
C SER A 59 13.44 -5.18 -5.64
N GLU A 60 13.13 -4.41 -4.58
CA GLU A 60 12.96 -4.89 -3.21
C GLU A 60 11.57 -5.50 -2.97
N LEU A 61 10.50 -4.75 -3.28
CA LEU A 61 9.13 -5.07 -2.86
C LEU A 61 8.30 -5.79 -3.92
N LYS A 62 8.68 -5.67 -5.20
CA LYS A 62 8.03 -6.35 -6.34
C LYS A 62 6.51 -6.14 -6.33
N ASN A 63 5.73 -7.22 -6.29
CA ASN A 63 4.26 -7.20 -6.31
C ASN A 63 3.59 -6.68 -5.00
N LYS A 64 4.36 -6.16 -4.03
CA LYS A 64 3.83 -5.57 -2.78
C LYS A 64 3.84 -4.03 -2.79
N TYR A 65 4.43 -3.40 -3.80
CA TYR A 65 4.50 -1.95 -3.96
C TYR A 65 3.37 -1.44 -4.85
N PHE A 66 2.64 -0.45 -4.35
CA PHE A 66 1.52 0.21 -5.01
C PHE A 66 1.70 1.72 -4.92
N MET A 67 1.44 2.43 -6.00
CA MET A 67 1.40 3.89 -6.03
C MET A 67 -0.06 4.34 -6.13
N VAL A 68 -0.42 5.40 -5.42
CA VAL A 68 -1.80 5.92 -5.37
C VAL A 68 -1.82 7.37 -5.82
N GLY A 69 -2.71 7.69 -6.76
CA GLY A 69 -2.80 9.02 -7.35
C GLY A 69 -4.22 9.42 -7.77
N PRO A 70 -4.42 10.68 -8.17
CA PRO A 70 -5.63 11.12 -8.83
C PRO A 70 -5.78 10.49 -10.22
N TYR A 71 -7.00 10.14 -10.62
CA TYR A 71 -7.30 9.70 -11.98
C TYR A 71 -7.48 10.90 -12.93
N TYR A 72 -6.74 10.91 -14.03
CA TYR A 72 -6.92 11.85 -15.15
C TYR A 72 -7.00 11.10 -16.47
N GLN A 73 -8.15 11.14 -17.14
CA GLN A 73 -8.43 10.38 -18.35
C GLN A 73 -7.37 10.59 -19.45
N ASP A 74 -6.95 11.83 -19.68
CA ASP A 74 -5.98 12.16 -20.74
C ASP A 74 -4.56 11.64 -20.44
N LYS A 75 -4.23 11.38 -19.17
CA LYS A 75 -2.90 10.92 -18.73
C LYS A 75 -2.80 9.40 -18.71
N VAL A 76 -3.84 8.73 -18.21
CA VAL A 76 -3.85 7.26 -18.11
C VAL A 76 -3.77 6.58 -19.48
N VAL A 77 -4.36 7.16 -20.52
CA VAL A 77 -4.31 6.61 -21.89
C VAL A 77 -2.89 6.53 -22.45
N GLN A 78 -1.98 7.40 -21.98
CA GLN A 78 -0.59 7.46 -22.43
C GLN A 78 0.37 6.68 -21.53
N GLU A 79 0.12 6.69 -20.22
CA GLU A 79 1.08 6.20 -19.22
C GLU A 79 0.63 4.94 -18.46
N VAL A 80 -0.60 4.41 -18.65
CA VAL A 80 -1.12 3.29 -17.85
C VAL A 80 -1.63 2.14 -18.69
N GLU A 81 -1.09 0.96 -18.44
CA GLU A 81 -1.68 -0.31 -18.89
C GLU A 81 -2.67 -0.82 -17.82
N PHE A 82 -3.96 -0.85 -18.17
CA PHE A 82 -4.98 -1.39 -17.26
C PHE A 82 -4.87 -2.91 -17.16
N CYS A 83 -4.92 -3.45 -15.94
CA CYS A 83 -4.82 -4.88 -15.67
C CYS A 83 -5.74 -5.30 -14.50
N ALA A 84 -5.89 -6.60 -14.29
CA ALA A 84 -6.72 -7.12 -13.21
C ALA A 84 -6.07 -6.88 -11.82
N PRO A 85 -6.77 -6.27 -10.85
CA PRO A 85 -6.24 -6.08 -9.50
C PRO A 85 -6.07 -7.41 -8.73
N PRO A 86 -5.05 -7.52 -7.86
CA PRO A 86 -4.97 -8.61 -6.88
C PRO A 86 -6.25 -8.72 -6.03
N ILE A 87 -6.62 -9.94 -5.62
CA ILE A 87 -7.90 -10.24 -4.95
C ILE A 87 -8.24 -9.25 -3.82
N LEU A 88 -7.28 -8.96 -2.94
CA LEU A 88 -7.43 -8.01 -1.83
C LEU A 88 -7.78 -6.59 -2.31
N ILE A 89 -7.06 -6.09 -3.32
CA ILE A 89 -7.27 -4.76 -3.90
C ILE A 89 -8.61 -4.72 -4.65
N ASN A 90 -8.97 -5.79 -5.35
CA ASN A 90 -10.26 -5.93 -6.04
C ASN A 90 -11.44 -5.83 -5.06
N SER A 91 -11.36 -6.49 -3.90
CA SER A 91 -12.38 -6.38 -2.85
C SER A 91 -12.55 -4.93 -2.35
N VAL A 92 -11.46 -4.20 -2.15
CA VAL A 92 -11.49 -2.79 -1.74
C VAL A 92 -12.10 -1.91 -2.85
N ILE A 93 -11.72 -2.10 -4.11
CA ILE A 93 -12.30 -1.40 -5.27
C ILE A 93 -13.82 -1.65 -5.36
N GLN A 94 -14.28 -2.88 -5.17
CA GLN A 94 -15.71 -3.21 -5.18
C GLN A 94 -16.48 -2.56 -4.03
N ILE A 95 -15.89 -2.50 -2.83
CA ILE A 95 -16.49 -1.79 -1.69
C ILE A 95 -16.61 -0.29 -1.98
N LEU A 96 -15.56 0.34 -2.51
CA LEU A 96 -15.56 1.77 -2.81
C LEU A 96 -16.48 2.12 -3.99
N SER A 97 -16.56 1.26 -5.01
CA SER A 97 -17.50 1.37 -6.13
C SER A 97 -18.97 1.32 -5.67
N LYS A 98 -19.32 0.46 -4.71
CA LYS A 98 -20.66 0.45 -4.07
C LYS A 98 -20.99 1.76 -3.34
N HIS A 99 -19.98 2.50 -2.90
CA HIS A 99 -20.11 3.84 -2.32
C HIS A 99 -19.95 4.96 -3.36
N GLY A 100 -20.11 4.67 -4.66
CA GLY A 100 -20.03 5.66 -5.74
C GLY A 100 -18.61 6.13 -6.10
N ILE A 101 -17.58 5.67 -5.39
CA ILE A 101 -16.19 6.08 -5.62
C ILE A 101 -15.58 5.17 -6.69
N LYS A 102 -15.25 5.74 -7.85
CA LYS A 102 -14.61 5.03 -8.95
C LYS A 102 -13.09 4.98 -8.74
N ILE A 103 -12.53 3.79 -8.90
CA ILE A 103 -11.11 3.52 -8.78
C ILE A 103 -10.67 2.68 -9.97
N TYR A 104 -9.55 3.07 -10.56
CA TYR A 104 -8.93 2.40 -11.69
C TYR A 104 -7.63 1.75 -11.23
N PHE A 105 -7.33 0.57 -11.77
CA PHE A 105 -6.14 -0.20 -11.42
C PHE A 105 -5.32 -0.53 -12.66
N GLY A 106 -4.01 -0.39 -12.59
CA GLY A 106 -3.13 -0.66 -13.72
C GLY A 106 -1.66 -0.74 -13.35
N ARG A 107 -0.82 -0.66 -14.39
CA ARG A 107 0.63 -0.63 -14.35
C ARG A 107 1.11 0.70 -14.94
N TRP A 108 1.97 1.43 -14.26
CA TRP A 108 2.51 2.70 -14.76
C TRP A 108 3.69 2.43 -15.71
N LEU A 109 3.50 2.74 -16.98
CA LEU A 109 4.51 2.57 -18.03
C LEU A 109 5.61 3.63 -17.87
N ILE A 110 6.65 3.24 -17.13
CA ILE A 110 7.86 4.01 -16.89
C ILE A 110 9.01 3.33 -17.66
N ASP A 111 9.56 4.02 -18.66
CA ASP A 111 10.46 3.47 -19.69
C ASP A 111 11.88 3.11 -19.22
N ILE A 112 12.10 2.90 -17.92
CA ILE A 112 13.45 2.88 -17.33
C ILE A 112 14.01 1.45 -17.21
N THR A 113 13.20 0.48 -16.76
CA THR A 113 13.67 -0.90 -16.48
C THR A 113 12.72 -2.02 -16.95
N GLY A 114 11.66 -1.70 -17.69
CA GLY A 114 10.72 -2.68 -18.24
C GLY A 114 9.77 -3.34 -17.23
N VAL A 115 9.93 -3.06 -15.93
CA VAL A 115 8.99 -3.48 -14.88
C VAL A 115 8.20 -2.27 -14.39
N ALA A 116 6.91 -2.24 -14.70
CA ALA A 116 6.01 -1.16 -14.29
C ALA A 116 5.46 -1.35 -12.86
N PRO A 117 5.38 -0.32 -12.00
CA PRO A 117 4.73 -0.44 -10.69
C PRO A 117 3.22 -0.50 -10.80
N TYR A 118 2.55 -1.11 -9.82
CA TYR A 118 1.09 -1.07 -9.74
C TYR A 118 0.60 0.33 -9.35
N VAL A 119 -0.44 0.81 -10.03
CA VAL A 119 -1.11 2.08 -9.72
C VAL A 119 -2.57 1.88 -9.36
N ILE A 120 -3.01 2.64 -8.35
CA ILE A 120 -4.40 2.77 -7.91
C ILE A 120 -4.78 4.24 -8.12
N LEU A 121 -5.68 4.50 -9.07
CA LEU A 121 -6.04 5.86 -9.46
C LEU A 121 -7.48 6.16 -9.06
N VAL A 122 -7.67 7.21 -8.26
CA VAL A 122 -8.96 7.58 -7.68
C VAL A 122 -9.59 8.73 -8.47
N ASP A 123 -10.79 8.52 -8.99
CA ASP A 123 -11.59 9.58 -9.61
C ASP A 123 -12.20 10.45 -8.50
N VAL A 124 -11.54 11.56 -8.20
CA VAL A 124 -11.98 12.55 -7.20
C VAL A 124 -13.35 13.14 -7.57
N GLY A 125 -13.67 13.24 -8.87
CA GLY A 125 -14.97 13.71 -9.35
C GLY A 125 -16.11 12.77 -8.96
N SER A 126 -15.88 11.46 -8.96
CA SER A 126 -16.87 10.47 -8.49
C SER A 126 -17.24 10.62 -7.01
N ALA A 127 -16.32 11.15 -6.19
CA ALA A 127 -16.53 11.41 -4.77
C ALA A 127 -17.09 12.82 -4.49
N ALA A 128 -17.32 13.66 -5.51
CA ALA A 128 -17.67 15.07 -5.34
C ALA A 128 -18.88 15.31 -4.42
N TYR A 129 -19.87 14.41 -4.47
CA TYR A 129 -21.09 14.49 -3.66
C TYR A 129 -20.87 14.36 -2.14
N LYS A 130 -19.70 13.88 -1.69
CA LYS A 130 -19.31 13.80 -0.28
C LYS A 130 -18.37 14.90 0.18
N LEU A 131 -17.87 15.75 -0.73
CA LEU A 131 -16.82 16.72 -0.40
C LEU A 131 -17.20 17.67 0.73
N ASP A 132 -18.46 18.10 0.83
CA ASP A 132 -18.88 19.02 1.89
C ASP A 132 -19.06 18.33 3.25
N GLU A 133 -19.53 17.07 3.27
CA GLU A 133 -19.52 16.21 4.46
C GLU A 133 -18.08 16.01 4.96
N TRP A 134 -17.16 15.72 4.03
CA TRP A 134 -15.74 15.46 4.30
C TRP A 134 -15.00 16.70 4.80
N LYS A 135 -15.23 17.87 4.19
CA LYS A 135 -14.74 19.17 4.70
C LYS A 135 -15.24 19.44 6.12
N GLY A 136 -16.54 19.20 6.38
CA GLY A 136 -17.12 19.36 7.72
C GLY A 136 -16.47 18.45 8.76
N LYS A 137 -16.28 17.17 8.45
CA LYS A 137 -15.59 16.22 9.34
C LYS A 137 -14.14 16.61 9.61
N LEU A 138 -13.40 17.02 8.57
CA LEU A 138 -12.03 17.54 8.68
C LEU A 138 -11.94 18.75 9.60
N TRP A 139 -12.79 19.75 9.37
CA TRP A 139 -12.84 20.99 10.14
C TRP A 139 -13.16 20.75 11.62
N ASN A 140 -14.08 19.83 11.90
CA ASN A 140 -14.42 19.43 13.27
C ASN A 140 -13.28 18.66 13.97
N HIS A 141 -12.51 17.84 13.24
CA HIS A 141 -11.33 17.17 13.80
C HIS A 141 -10.18 18.14 14.07
N SER A 142 -9.86 19.04 13.13
CA SER A 142 -8.74 19.98 13.27
C SER A 142 -8.97 21.01 14.38
N ILE A 143 -10.22 21.42 14.63
CA ILE A 143 -10.59 22.32 15.73
C ILE A 143 -10.55 21.61 17.09
N SER A 144 -10.66 20.28 17.15
CA SER A 144 -10.66 19.51 18.41
C SER A 144 -9.29 19.42 19.12
N GLY A 145 -8.27 20.16 18.67
CA GLY A 145 -7.12 20.51 19.51
C GLY A 145 -5.98 19.49 19.58
N SER A 146 -5.93 18.45 18.74
CA SER A 146 -4.72 17.63 18.58
C SER A 146 -3.86 18.16 17.44
N ALA A 147 -3.01 19.16 17.72
CA ALA A 147 -2.10 19.78 16.76
C ALA A 147 -0.87 18.89 16.46
N THR A 148 -1.09 17.66 15.96
CA THR A 148 -0.02 16.71 15.61
C THR A 148 -0.15 16.25 14.16
N PHE A 149 0.61 16.89 13.25
CA PHE A 149 0.96 16.42 11.90
C PHE A 149 -0.17 15.73 11.10
N VAL A 150 -1.22 16.48 10.77
CA VAL A 150 -2.30 16.04 9.85
C VAL A 150 -1.83 16.16 8.40
N LEU A 151 -0.97 15.23 7.96
CA LEU A 151 -0.62 15.03 6.54
C LEU A 151 -0.38 13.55 6.20
N TYR A 152 -1.21 12.61 6.70
CA TYR A 152 -1.41 11.29 6.04
C TYR A 152 -2.60 10.49 6.58
N ARG A 153 -2.84 10.49 7.91
CA ARG A 153 -3.87 9.65 8.55
C ARG A 153 -5.30 9.97 8.08
N ASP A 154 -5.68 11.24 8.15
CA ASP A 154 -7.09 11.65 8.00
C ASP A 154 -7.68 11.33 6.62
N TYR A 155 -6.86 11.27 5.55
CA TYR A 155 -7.33 10.96 4.19
C TYR A 155 -8.06 9.60 4.08
N PHE A 156 -7.69 8.61 4.91
CA PHE A 156 -8.36 7.30 4.95
C PHE A 156 -9.63 7.31 5.81
N ASP A 157 -9.62 8.02 6.94
CA ASP A 157 -10.77 8.10 7.85
C ASP A 157 -11.93 8.93 7.25
N ILE A 158 -11.60 9.99 6.51
CA ILE A 158 -12.56 10.82 5.75
C ILE A 158 -13.38 9.96 4.78
N CYS A 159 -12.72 9.03 4.08
CA CYS A 159 -13.36 8.13 3.12
C CYS A 159 -14.30 7.09 3.76
N GLY A 160 -14.35 7.00 5.10
CA GLY A 160 -15.22 6.07 5.82
C GLY A 160 -14.71 4.63 5.86
N LEU A 161 -13.40 4.41 5.73
CA LEU A 161 -12.80 3.07 5.66
C LEU A 161 -12.56 2.39 7.03
N ASN A 162 -13.15 2.92 8.12
CA ASN A 162 -13.01 2.33 9.44
C ASN A 162 -14.02 1.20 9.69
N ASN A 163 -13.48 -0.03 9.77
CA ASN A 163 -13.72 -1.04 10.83
C ASN A 163 -13.30 -2.47 10.42
N ASN A 164 -12.68 -2.68 9.25
CA ASN A 164 -12.27 -4.04 8.81
C ASN A 164 -10.91 -4.14 8.09
N ILE A 165 -10.13 -3.06 8.00
CA ILE A 165 -8.87 -3.02 7.20
C ILE A 165 -7.62 -2.77 8.07
N ASN A 166 -7.81 -2.44 9.35
CA ASN A 166 -6.74 -2.00 10.26
C ASN A 166 -5.70 -3.09 10.62
N ASN A 167 -5.92 -4.35 10.20
CA ASN A 167 -4.97 -5.46 10.33
C ASN A 167 -4.11 -5.70 9.06
N ILE A 168 -4.27 -4.92 7.99
CA ILE A 168 -3.70 -5.22 6.66
C ILE A 168 -2.71 -4.16 6.17
N ILE A 169 -2.85 -2.90 6.59
CA ILE A 169 -2.05 -1.77 6.08
C ILE A 169 -1.30 -1.10 7.23
N SER A 170 -0.02 -1.45 7.39
CA SER A 170 0.91 -0.74 8.26
C SER A 170 1.45 0.49 7.53
N ILE A 171 0.77 1.64 7.69
CA ILE A 171 1.31 2.93 7.28
C ILE A 171 2.43 3.30 8.27
N LYS A 172 3.64 3.52 7.77
CA LYS A 172 4.83 3.92 8.53
C LYS A 172 5.39 5.21 7.95
#